data_AF-A0A3D0M167-F1
#
_entry.id   AF-A0A3D0M167-F1
#
_cell.length_a   1.000
_cell.length_b   1.000
_cell.length_c   1.000
_cell.angle_alpha   90.00
_cell.angle_beta   90.00
_cell.angle_gamma   90.00
#
_symmetry.space_group_name_H-M   'P 1'
#
loop_
_entity.id
_entity.type
_entity.pdbx_description
1 polymer ?
#
loop_
_entity_poly.entity_id
_entity_poly.type
_entity_poly.pdbx_seq_one_letter_code
_entity_poly.pdbx_strand_id
1 'polypeptide(L)'
;YHLNCIAPRHSESMSIAARGLSGQVYKGAVFWDTEMFMLDYYLTTEPKIALTLVKYRIDTLDGAKKKASQEGGYDACSDYNVVDVFTKRPMRTFFKDKQVHISAAVVYALDKYVRITGDTSVLDEGGYDVLRECARFYRSLLLKKVDSEAYEIHDVIGPDEYHERVNNNAYTNAMARFVFRAAAKYLNGREYADLAEKIYIPQANQDGVIEQFDGYFALEDCSIDEVRGRLLDPKEYWGGAYGVASHTQVIKQADVVAMLAMLPEEFSDETKRANLKFYEPRTEHGSSLSACMYSLLSCKTGDAEFAYPFFMKSAEADLHSGGKEWAGLIYIGGTHPASEGGAWMVAVFGFAGLEIKDGEIVCNPHLPKTWKSIKFKISYKGSVYKIEINGSEWSVAKL
;
A
#
# COMPACT_ATOMS: atom_id res chain seq x y z
N TYR A 1 -1.73 -19.61 -5.38
CA TYR A 1 -2.83 -20.32 -6.08
C TYR A 1 -3.98 -19.37 -6.34
N HIS A 2 -4.59 -18.79 -5.30
CA HIS A 2 -5.72 -17.88 -5.40
C HIS A 2 -5.51 -16.71 -6.38
N LEU A 3 -4.38 -16.00 -6.33
CA LEU A 3 -4.01 -15.01 -7.39
C LEU A 3 -4.20 -15.55 -8.82
N ASN A 4 -3.76 -16.77 -9.12
CA ASN A 4 -3.95 -17.35 -10.46
C ASN A 4 -5.41 -17.61 -10.79
N CYS A 5 -6.23 -18.01 -9.81
CA CYS A 5 -7.64 -18.29 -10.03
C CYS A 5 -8.46 -17.04 -10.34
N ILE A 6 -8.08 -15.90 -9.76
CA ILE A 6 -8.82 -14.63 -9.86
C ILE A 6 -8.24 -13.69 -10.93
N ALA A 7 -7.14 -14.07 -11.58
CA ALA A 7 -6.54 -13.29 -12.67
C ALA A 7 -7.54 -13.16 -13.85
N PRO A 8 -7.86 -11.93 -14.31
CA PRO A 8 -8.91 -11.70 -15.31
C PRO A 8 -8.42 -11.96 -16.74
N ARG A 9 -7.93 -13.18 -17.04
CA ARG A 9 -7.36 -13.58 -18.35
C ARG A 9 -8.34 -13.47 -19.52
N HIS A 10 -9.63 -13.36 -19.24
CA HIS A 10 -10.70 -13.25 -20.22
C HIS A 10 -11.02 -11.80 -20.64
N SER A 11 -10.39 -10.80 -20.03
CA SER A 11 -10.62 -9.38 -20.30
C SER A 11 -9.31 -8.65 -20.63
N GLU A 12 -9.41 -7.64 -21.49
CA GLU A 12 -8.32 -6.69 -21.78
C GLU A 12 -8.32 -5.50 -20.79
N SER A 13 -9.42 -5.32 -20.04
CA SER A 13 -9.59 -4.26 -19.06
C SER A 13 -10.50 -4.74 -17.93
N MET A 14 -9.90 -5.19 -16.83
CA MET A 14 -10.59 -5.63 -15.63
C MET A 14 -9.59 -5.71 -14.48
N SER A 15 -10.02 -5.39 -13.26
CA SER A 15 -9.16 -5.48 -12.09
C SER A 15 -9.69 -6.47 -11.05
N ILE A 16 -8.89 -6.72 -10.02
CA ILE A 16 -9.13 -7.75 -9.02
C ILE A 16 -9.67 -7.10 -7.75
N ALA A 17 -10.83 -7.56 -7.29
CA ALA A 17 -11.45 -7.07 -6.07
C ALA A 17 -10.67 -7.47 -4.80
N ALA A 18 -10.85 -6.74 -3.70
CA ALA A 18 -10.14 -6.97 -2.42
C ALA A 18 -10.35 -8.36 -1.78
N ARG A 19 -11.39 -9.09 -2.20
CA ARG A 19 -11.66 -10.49 -1.79
C ARG A 19 -11.68 -11.47 -2.96
N GLY A 20 -11.13 -11.06 -4.10
CA GLY A 20 -11.20 -11.82 -5.34
C GLY A 20 -12.65 -12.15 -5.70
N LEU A 21 -12.93 -13.43 -5.88
CA LEU A 21 -14.28 -13.96 -6.16
C LEU A 21 -14.78 -14.90 -5.07
N SER A 22 -14.22 -14.81 -3.86
CA SER A 22 -14.55 -15.73 -2.75
C SER A 22 -15.88 -15.43 -2.06
N GLY A 23 -16.48 -14.27 -2.32
CA GLY A 23 -17.76 -13.88 -1.73
C GLY A 23 -18.22 -12.49 -2.16
N GLN A 24 -19.29 -12.01 -1.54
CA GLN A 24 -19.91 -10.70 -1.83
C GLN A 24 -19.36 -9.56 -0.97
N VAL A 25 -18.49 -9.89 -0.02
CA VAL A 25 -17.85 -8.93 0.89
C VAL A 25 -17.04 -7.92 0.09
N TYR A 26 -17.02 -6.66 0.54
CA TYR A 26 -16.47 -5.53 -0.20
C TYR A 26 -17.10 -5.30 -1.59
N LYS A 27 -18.27 -5.92 -1.87
CA LYS A 27 -19.10 -5.66 -3.05
C LYS A 27 -18.39 -5.89 -4.40
N GLY A 28 -17.34 -6.71 -4.42
CA GLY A 28 -16.50 -6.89 -5.60
C GLY A 28 -15.71 -5.64 -6.00
N ALA A 29 -15.55 -4.68 -5.09
CA ALA A 29 -14.84 -3.44 -5.37
C ALA A 29 -13.32 -3.64 -5.38
N VAL A 30 -12.67 -2.84 -6.22
CA VAL A 30 -11.22 -2.82 -6.44
C VAL A 30 -10.61 -1.69 -5.63
N PHE A 31 -9.67 -2.04 -4.76
CA PHE A 31 -8.98 -1.13 -3.84
C PHE A 31 -7.53 -0.94 -4.28
N TRP A 32 -6.77 -0.09 -3.59
CA TRP A 32 -5.33 0.07 -3.77
C TRP A 32 -4.55 -1.24 -3.55
N ASP A 33 -5.16 -2.22 -2.90
CA ASP A 33 -4.75 -3.62 -2.77
C ASP A 33 -4.17 -4.18 -4.07
N THR A 34 -4.84 -3.96 -5.19
CA THR A 34 -4.44 -4.53 -6.47
C THR A 34 -3.11 -3.95 -6.94
N GLU A 35 -3.01 -2.63 -6.97
CA GLU A 35 -1.82 -1.92 -7.44
C GLU A 35 -0.62 -2.07 -6.50
N MET A 36 -0.86 -2.04 -5.19
CA MET A 36 0.22 -2.00 -4.19
C MET A 36 0.70 -3.37 -3.74
N PHE A 37 -0.14 -4.42 -3.83
CA PHE A 37 0.19 -5.72 -3.25
C PHE A 37 0.13 -6.86 -4.27
N MET A 38 -0.84 -6.85 -5.19
CA MET A 38 -1.00 -7.95 -6.14
C MET A 38 -0.21 -7.74 -7.44
N LEU A 39 0.01 -6.49 -7.85
CA LEU A 39 0.60 -6.16 -9.15
C LEU A 39 1.99 -6.75 -9.33
N ASP A 40 2.82 -6.78 -8.29
CA ASP A 40 4.19 -7.31 -8.32
C ASP A 40 4.25 -8.77 -8.73
N TYR A 41 3.26 -9.55 -8.29
CA TYR A 41 3.10 -10.92 -8.74
C TYR A 41 2.89 -10.98 -10.25
N TYR A 42 1.94 -10.22 -10.78
CA TYR A 42 1.63 -10.25 -12.22
C TYR A 42 2.73 -9.63 -13.09
N LEU A 43 3.35 -8.55 -12.65
CA LEU A 43 4.48 -7.93 -13.36
C LEU A 43 5.62 -8.91 -13.57
N THR A 44 5.88 -9.74 -12.56
CA THR A 44 6.98 -10.71 -12.61
C THR A 44 6.56 -12.08 -13.13
N THR A 45 5.29 -12.45 -13.20
CA THR A 45 4.90 -13.80 -13.63
C THR A 45 4.10 -13.83 -14.92
N GLU A 46 3.25 -12.83 -15.16
CA GLU A 46 2.35 -12.76 -16.31
C GLU A 46 2.08 -11.28 -16.68
N PRO A 47 3.05 -10.56 -17.30
CA PRO A 47 2.96 -9.12 -17.54
C PRO A 47 1.72 -8.66 -18.31
N LYS A 48 1.14 -9.53 -19.14
CA LYS A 48 -0.14 -9.26 -19.83
C LYS A 48 -1.28 -9.01 -18.84
N ILE A 49 -1.31 -9.73 -17.72
CA ILE A 49 -2.32 -9.50 -16.68
C ILE A 49 -2.02 -8.20 -15.95
N ALA A 50 -0.76 -7.88 -15.66
CA ALA A 50 -0.41 -6.58 -15.11
C ALA A 50 -0.89 -5.42 -16.01
N LEU A 51 -0.77 -5.56 -17.33
CA LEU A 51 -1.33 -4.61 -18.29
C LEU A 51 -2.86 -4.52 -18.17
N THR A 52 -3.58 -5.65 -18.13
CA THR A 52 -5.05 -5.67 -17.93
C THR A 52 -5.48 -4.90 -16.67
N LEU A 53 -4.75 -5.05 -15.57
CA LEU A 53 -5.02 -4.35 -14.31
C LEU A 53 -4.77 -2.83 -14.42
N VAL A 54 -3.68 -2.43 -15.08
CA VAL A 54 -3.36 -1.00 -15.32
C VAL A 54 -4.36 -0.37 -16.29
N LYS A 55 -4.72 -1.06 -17.38
CA LYS A 55 -5.71 -0.61 -18.37
C LYS A 55 -7.08 -0.39 -17.73
N TYR A 56 -7.49 -1.23 -16.78
CA TYR A 56 -8.72 -0.98 -16.02
C TYR A 56 -8.75 0.40 -15.37
N ARG A 57 -7.63 0.89 -14.82
CA ARG A 57 -7.55 2.23 -14.22
C ARG A 57 -7.58 3.34 -15.27
N ILE A 58 -6.96 3.11 -16.42
CA ILE A 58 -7.00 4.03 -17.56
C ILE A 58 -8.45 4.16 -18.06
N ASP A 59 -9.11 3.05 -18.34
CA ASP A 59 -10.45 3.01 -18.93
C ASP A 59 -11.54 3.51 -17.95
N THR A 60 -11.25 3.50 -16.65
CA THR A 60 -12.17 4.03 -15.61
C THR A 60 -11.85 5.45 -15.16
N LEU A 61 -10.89 6.13 -15.79
CA LEU A 61 -10.45 7.49 -15.43
C LEU A 61 -11.62 8.51 -15.42
N ASP A 62 -12.56 8.40 -16.34
CA ASP A 62 -13.73 9.30 -16.38
C ASP A 62 -14.61 9.18 -15.13
N GLY A 63 -14.70 8.00 -14.53
CA GLY A 63 -15.36 7.82 -13.24
C GLY A 63 -14.62 8.56 -12.12
N ALA A 64 -13.29 8.46 -12.09
CA ALA A 64 -12.45 9.16 -11.11
C ALA A 64 -12.54 10.69 -11.26
N LYS A 65 -12.55 11.21 -12.49
CA LYS A 65 -12.74 12.65 -12.77
C LYS A 65 -14.10 13.15 -12.28
N LYS A 66 -15.17 12.38 -12.52
CA LYS A 66 -16.52 12.70 -12.01
C LYS A 66 -16.53 12.76 -10.49
N LYS A 67 -15.91 11.79 -9.82
CA LYS A 67 -15.75 11.79 -8.35
C LYS A 67 -15.01 13.03 -7.87
N ALA A 68 -13.89 13.39 -8.48
CA ALA A 68 -13.11 14.57 -8.09
C ALA A 68 -13.86 15.91 -8.31
N SER A 69 -14.75 15.97 -9.29
CA SER A 69 -15.51 17.19 -9.63
C SER A 69 -16.76 17.45 -8.78
N GLN A 70 -17.20 16.47 -7.97
CA GLN A 70 -18.47 16.53 -7.26
C GLN A 70 -18.25 16.26 -5.77
N GLU A 71 -18.78 17.14 -4.92
CA GLU A 71 -18.94 16.81 -3.51
C GLU A 71 -19.88 15.59 -3.38
N GLY A 72 -19.37 14.48 -2.83
CA GLY A 72 -20.13 13.24 -2.68
C GLY A 72 -20.23 12.34 -3.92
N GLY A 73 -19.38 12.55 -4.93
CA GLY A 73 -19.37 11.77 -6.17
C GLY A 73 -19.45 10.24 -6.00
N TYR A 74 -19.98 9.55 -7.01
CA TYR A 74 -20.22 8.11 -6.95
C TYR A 74 -18.93 7.30 -6.82
N ASP A 75 -18.91 6.39 -5.85
CA ASP A 75 -17.82 5.46 -5.57
C ASP A 75 -18.42 4.10 -5.16
N ALA A 76 -17.68 3.01 -5.36
CA ALA A 76 -18.08 1.70 -4.86
C ALA A 76 -18.01 1.63 -3.32
N CYS A 77 -17.12 2.42 -2.71
CA CYS A 77 -17.07 2.68 -1.28
C CYS A 77 -18.29 3.53 -0.86
N SER A 78 -19.06 3.02 0.10
CA SER A 78 -20.23 3.72 0.62
C SER A 78 -19.82 4.78 1.65
N ASP A 79 -20.73 5.70 1.97
CA ASP A 79 -20.52 6.66 3.04
C ASP A 79 -20.58 6.05 4.45
N TYR A 80 -21.22 4.89 4.56
CA TYR A 80 -21.41 4.15 5.79
C TYR A 80 -20.97 2.69 5.58
N ASN A 81 -19.72 2.40 5.94
CA ASN A 81 -19.10 1.09 5.68
C ASN A 81 -19.08 0.16 6.90
N VAL A 82 -19.41 0.70 8.07
CA VAL A 82 -19.42 -0.01 9.35
C VAL A 82 -20.80 0.16 9.97
N VAL A 83 -21.28 -0.86 10.68
CA VAL A 83 -22.50 -0.78 11.48
C VAL A 83 -22.12 -0.96 12.93
N ASP A 84 -22.51 0.01 13.77
CA ASP A 84 -22.16 0.01 15.18
C ASP A 84 -22.82 -1.17 15.92
N VAL A 85 -22.06 -1.81 16.81
CA VAL A 85 -22.50 -3.02 17.50
C VAL A 85 -23.54 -2.74 18.58
N PHE A 86 -23.55 -1.54 19.17
CA PHE A 86 -24.47 -1.20 20.26
C PHE A 86 -25.78 -0.63 19.73
N THR A 87 -25.68 0.41 18.89
CA THR A 87 -26.83 1.16 18.37
C THR A 87 -27.46 0.51 17.15
N LYS A 88 -26.76 -0.43 16.49
CA LYS A 88 -27.17 -1.06 15.22
C LYS A 88 -27.33 -0.07 14.06
N ARG A 89 -26.80 1.15 14.20
CA ARG A 89 -26.88 2.21 13.19
C ARG A 89 -25.66 2.17 12.28
N PRO A 90 -25.82 2.48 10.98
CA PRO A 90 -24.68 2.71 10.11
C PRO A 90 -23.79 3.85 10.66
N MET A 91 -22.49 3.61 10.72
CA MET A 91 -21.48 4.58 11.13
C MET A 91 -20.91 5.30 9.92
N ARG A 92 -20.84 6.63 9.98
CA ARG A 92 -20.14 7.42 8.96
C ARG A 92 -18.65 7.14 9.09
N THR A 93 -18.05 6.65 8.02
CA THR A 93 -16.60 6.60 7.86
C THR A 93 -16.21 7.47 6.66
N PHE A 94 -14.99 7.98 6.66
CA PHE A 94 -14.52 8.90 5.62
C PHE A 94 -13.61 8.25 4.57
N PHE A 95 -13.56 6.92 4.49
CA PHE A 95 -12.71 6.17 3.53
C PHE A 95 -12.92 6.64 2.08
N LYS A 96 -14.19 6.78 1.67
CA LYS A 96 -14.59 7.22 0.32
C LYS A 96 -13.98 8.57 -0.06
N ASP A 97 -13.96 9.52 0.87
CA ASP A 97 -13.71 10.94 0.57
C ASP A 97 -12.30 11.40 0.95
N LYS A 98 -11.73 10.79 1.98
CA LYS A 98 -10.52 11.29 2.67
C LYS A 98 -9.32 10.35 2.52
N GLN A 99 -9.53 9.09 2.11
CA GLN A 99 -8.44 8.15 1.82
C GLN A 99 -7.93 8.35 0.38
N VAL A 100 -7.32 9.50 0.15
CA VAL A 100 -6.98 10.00 -1.20
C VAL A 100 -5.75 9.33 -1.83
N HIS A 101 -4.99 8.54 -1.06
CA HIS A 101 -3.74 7.91 -1.50
C HIS A 101 -3.90 6.84 -2.60
N ILE A 102 -5.13 6.37 -2.86
CA ILE A 102 -5.46 5.48 -3.98
C ILE A 102 -5.00 6.03 -5.34
N SER A 103 -5.09 7.35 -5.55
CA SER A 103 -4.66 7.98 -6.81
C SER A 103 -3.16 7.82 -7.03
N ALA A 104 -2.36 7.86 -5.96
CA ALA A 104 -0.93 7.61 -6.04
C ALA A 104 -0.61 6.12 -6.25
N ALA A 105 -1.40 5.19 -5.70
CA ALA A 105 -1.24 3.76 -5.99
C ALA A 105 -1.39 3.45 -7.49
N VAL A 106 -2.34 4.10 -8.18
CA VAL A 106 -2.53 3.96 -9.63
C VAL A 106 -1.32 4.46 -10.41
N VAL A 107 -0.79 5.64 -10.05
CA VAL A 107 0.42 6.18 -10.69
C VAL A 107 1.66 5.34 -10.39
N TYR A 108 1.77 4.82 -9.16
CA TYR A 108 2.83 3.89 -8.76
C TYR A 108 2.80 2.61 -9.60
N ALA A 109 1.61 2.03 -9.80
CA ALA A 109 1.42 0.87 -10.67
C ALA A 109 1.83 1.15 -12.13
N LEU A 110 1.40 2.28 -12.69
CA LEU A 110 1.74 2.67 -14.06
C LEU A 110 3.25 2.86 -14.25
N ASP A 111 3.91 3.60 -13.35
CA ASP A 111 5.36 3.79 -13.40
C ASP A 111 6.11 2.45 -13.22
N LYS A 112 5.66 1.59 -12.30
CA LYS A 112 6.27 0.28 -12.07
C LYS A 112 6.09 -0.64 -13.27
N TYR A 113 4.93 -0.64 -13.92
CA TYR A 113 4.69 -1.37 -15.16
C TYR A 113 5.71 -0.97 -16.22
N VAL A 114 5.81 0.33 -16.54
CA VAL A 114 6.74 0.83 -17.57
C VAL A 114 8.20 0.45 -17.23
N ARG A 115 8.62 0.57 -15.97
CA ARG A 115 9.99 0.23 -15.55
C ARG A 115 10.32 -1.26 -15.69
N ILE A 116 9.39 -2.15 -15.32
CA ILE A 116 9.64 -3.60 -15.30
C ILE A 116 9.47 -4.23 -16.68
N THR A 117 8.45 -3.81 -17.44
CA THR A 117 8.17 -4.37 -18.78
C THR A 117 8.96 -3.68 -19.88
N GLY A 118 9.34 -2.41 -19.69
CA GLY A 118 9.88 -1.55 -20.74
C GLY A 118 8.82 -1.09 -21.76
N ASP A 119 7.56 -1.47 -21.56
CA ASP A 119 6.46 -1.14 -22.45
C ASP A 119 5.92 0.24 -22.12
N THR A 120 6.24 1.21 -22.99
CA THR A 120 5.80 2.60 -22.88
C THR A 120 4.50 2.87 -23.63
N SER A 121 4.00 1.92 -24.44
CA SER A 121 2.77 2.12 -25.23
C SER A 121 1.55 2.38 -24.34
N VAL A 122 1.52 1.80 -23.13
CA VAL A 122 0.47 2.05 -22.13
C VAL A 122 0.33 3.53 -21.76
N LEU A 123 1.40 4.33 -21.91
CA LEU A 123 1.34 5.78 -21.67
C LEU A 123 0.55 6.48 -22.78
N ASP A 124 0.79 6.12 -24.04
CA ASP A 124 0.06 6.64 -25.20
C ASP A 124 -1.40 6.15 -25.23
N GLU A 125 -1.67 4.97 -24.67
CA GLU A 125 -3.02 4.40 -24.53
C GLU A 125 -3.87 5.03 -23.42
N GLY A 126 -3.42 6.15 -22.82
CA GLY A 126 -4.16 6.90 -21.80
C GLY A 126 -3.45 7.01 -20.45
N GLY A 127 -2.30 6.35 -20.28
CA GLY A 127 -1.47 6.52 -19.08
C GLY A 127 -1.00 7.96 -18.85
N TYR A 128 -0.73 8.74 -19.91
CA TYR A 128 -0.44 10.18 -19.78
C TYR A 128 -1.61 10.99 -19.21
N ASP A 129 -2.84 10.62 -19.53
CA ASP A 129 -4.02 11.29 -18.99
C ASP A 129 -4.22 10.94 -17.52
N VAL A 130 -4.01 9.68 -17.14
CA VAL A 130 -4.00 9.25 -15.72
C VAL A 130 -2.96 10.04 -14.92
N LEU A 131 -1.72 10.12 -15.41
CA LEU A 131 -0.64 10.89 -14.75
C LEU A 131 -1.03 12.35 -14.54
N ARG A 132 -1.57 13.00 -15.58
CA ARG A 132 -1.96 14.41 -15.54
C ARG A 132 -3.11 14.66 -14.58
N GLU A 133 -4.14 13.82 -14.61
CA GLU A 133 -5.32 14.00 -13.77
C GLU A 133 -5.05 13.65 -12.30
N CYS A 134 -4.23 12.64 -12.01
CA CYS A 134 -3.78 12.38 -10.64
C CYS A 134 -2.91 13.53 -10.10
N ALA A 135 -1.98 14.05 -10.90
CA ALA A 135 -1.17 15.21 -10.48
C ALA A 135 -2.03 16.47 -10.30
N ARG A 136 -3.02 16.71 -11.17
CA ARG A 136 -4.02 17.79 -11.02
C ARG A 136 -4.82 17.63 -9.73
N PHE A 137 -5.26 16.40 -9.43
CA PHE A 137 -5.99 16.09 -8.21
C PHE A 137 -5.15 16.40 -6.96
N TYR A 138 -3.93 15.88 -6.85
CA TYR A 138 -3.08 16.20 -5.69
C TYR A 138 -2.76 17.69 -5.59
N ARG A 139 -2.51 18.37 -6.72
CA ARG A 139 -2.33 19.83 -6.73
C ARG A 139 -3.54 20.58 -6.18
N SER A 140 -4.76 20.08 -6.42
CA SER A 140 -5.99 20.68 -5.90
C SER A 140 -6.16 20.52 -4.38
N LEU A 141 -5.45 19.58 -3.76
CA LEU A 141 -5.44 19.36 -2.31
C LEU A 141 -4.39 20.20 -1.57
N LEU A 142 -3.43 20.79 -2.29
CA LEU A 142 -2.31 21.50 -1.68
C LEU A 142 -2.76 22.82 -1.05
N LEU A 143 -2.39 22.99 0.22
CA LEU A 143 -2.54 24.23 0.96
C LEU A 143 -1.16 24.84 1.18
N LYS A 144 -0.96 26.12 0.82
CA LYS A 144 0.32 26.79 1.11
C LYS A 144 0.45 27.02 2.61
N LYS A 145 1.52 26.49 3.22
CA LYS A 145 1.83 26.71 4.63
C LYS A 145 2.18 28.18 4.86
N VAL A 146 1.63 28.77 5.92
CA VAL A 146 1.91 30.18 6.29
C VAL A 146 3.40 30.36 6.55
N ASP A 147 3.98 31.44 6.02
CA ASP A 147 5.41 31.79 6.14
C ASP A 147 6.40 30.70 5.69
N SER A 148 5.96 29.82 4.80
CA SER A 148 6.79 28.76 4.22
C SER A 148 6.53 28.62 2.72
N GLU A 149 7.52 28.11 2.00
CA GLU A 149 7.35 27.69 0.60
C GLU A 149 6.76 26.28 0.50
N ALA A 150 6.52 25.62 1.63
CA ALA A 150 5.97 24.27 1.66
C ALA A 150 4.45 24.24 1.43
N TYR A 151 3.99 23.14 0.82
CA TYR A 151 2.59 22.81 0.69
C TYR A 151 2.20 21.66 1.61
N GLU A 152 1.03 21.75 2.22
CA GLU A 152 0.46 20.76 3.13
C GLU A 152 -0.76 20.09 2.50
N ILE A 153 -1.07 18.88 2.96
CA ILE A 153 -2.31 18.17 2.64
C ILE A 153 -3.03 17.91 3.96
N HIS A 154 -4.23 18.47 4.09
CA HIS A 154 -5.04 18.40 5.31
C HIS A 154 -6.29 17.53 5.11
N ASP A 155 -6.90 17.11 6.23
CA ASP A 155 -8.16 16.38 6.26
C ASP A 155 -8.13 15.13 5.37
N VAL A 156 -7.23 14.19 5.69
CA VAL A 156 -7.04 12.93 4.97
C VAL A 156 -7.10 11.71 5.90
N ILE A 157 -7.09 10.52 5.30
CA ILE A 157 -6.87 9.23 5.96
C ILE A 157 -5.67 8.58 5.28
N GLY A 158 -4.70 8.12 6.08
CA GLY A 158 -3.59 7.31 5.58
C GLY A 158 -3.99 5.86 5.30
N PRO A 159 -3.01 4.97 5.12
CA PRO A 159 -3.20 3.53 5.23
C PRO A 159 -3.82 3.10 6.57
N ASP A 160 -3.48 3.78 7.67
CA ASP A 160 -4.12 3.55 8.96
C ASP A 160 -5.52 4.19 9.00
N GLU A 161 -6.54 3.35 8.91
CA GLU A 161 -7.95 3.76 8.90
C GLU A 161 -8.54 4.04 10.28
N TYR A 162 -7.78 3.83 11.37
CA TYR A 162 -8.28 4.17 12.70
C TYR A 162 -8.26 5.66 12.98
N HIS A 163 -7.30 6.37 12.38
CA HIS A 163 -7.15 7.81 12.49
C HIS A 163 -7.72 8.51 11.26
N GLU A 164 -8.92 9.07 11.40
CA GLU A 164 -9.61 9.75 10.32
C GLU A 164 -9.41 11.28 10.37
N ARG A 165 -9.38 11.93 9.20
CA ARG A 165 -9.35 13.40 9.06
C ARG A 165 -8.11 14.06 9.67
N VAL A 166 -6.97 13.39 9.53
CA VAL A 166 -5.67 13.87 10.01
C VAL A 166 -5.02 14.81 9.00
N ASN A 167 -4.02 15.58 9.44
CA ASN A 167 -3.25 16.48 8.58
C ASN A 167 -1.84 15.95 8.36
N ASN A 168 -1.30 16.20 7.17
CA ASN A 168 0.08 15.90 6.80
C ASN A 168 0.49 14.44 7.09
N ASN A 169 -0.41 13.49 6.77
CA ASN A 169 -0.07 12.07 6.89
C ASN A 169 1.18 11.76 6.05
N ALA A 170 2.21 11.20 6.69
CA ALA A 170 3.52 11.01 6.08
C ALA A 170 3.46 10.18 4.80
N TYR A 171 2.72 9.06 4.83
CA TYR A 171 2.51 8.21 3.67
C TYR A 171 1.83 8.98 2.52
N THR A 172 0.72 9.66 2.82
CA THR A 172 -0.06 10.39 1.80
C THR A 172 0.76 11.49 1.14
N ASN A 173 1.51 12.28 1.92
CA ASN A 173 2.33 13.35 1.38
C ASN A 173 3.52 12.80 0.55
N ALA A 174 4.16 11.72 1.01
CA ALA A 174 5.25 11.08 0.26
C ALA A 174 4.75 10.47 -1.05
N MET A 175 3.56 9.87 -1.06
CA MET A 175 2.95 9.32 -2.26
C MET A 175 2.44 10.42 -3.22
N ALA A 176 1.95 11.55 -2.71
CA ALA A 176 1.66 12.72 -3.53
C ALA A 176 2.93 13.30 -4.18
N ARG A 177 4.05 13.35 -3.43
CA ARG A 177 5.37 13.70 -3.98
C ARG A 177 5.78 12.75 -5.10
N PHE A 178 5.61 11.45 -4.89
CA PHE A 178 5.88 10.44 -5.92
C PHE A 178 5.08 10.72 -7.20
N VAL A 179 3.79 11.05 -7.10
CA VAL A 179 2.95 11.41 -8.25
C VAL A 179 3.51 12.62 -8.99
N PHE A 180 3.91 13.68 -8.28
CA PHE A 180 4.50 14.86 -8.92
C PHE A 180 5.85 14.54 -9.58
N ARG A 181 6.69 13.69 -8.98
CA ARG A 181 7.94 13.23 -9.62
C ARG A 181 7.67 12.40 -10.87
N ALA A 182 6.70 11.49 -10.83
CA ALA A 182 6.29 10.71 -11.98
C ALA A 182 5.73 11.61 -13.11
N ALA A 183 4.89 12.59 -12.77
CA ALA A 183 4.38 13.57 -13.72
C ALA A 183 5.50 14.43 -14.31
N ALA A 184 6.47 14.89 -13.52
CA ALA A 184 7.64 15.61 -14.00
C ALA A 184 8.46 14.76 -15.00
N LYS A 185 8.69 13.49 -14.67
CA LYS A 185 9.42 12.51 -15.48
C LYS A 185 8.75 12.23 -16.83
N TYR A 186 7.43 11.97 -16.84
CA TYR A 186 6.73 11.50 -18.04
C TYR A 186 6.08 12.62 -18.85
N LEU A 187 5.64 13.71 -18.21
CA LEU A 187 4.98 14.84 -18.88
C LEU A 187 5.94 16.01 -19.17
N ASN A 188 7.20 15.92 -18.75
CA ASN A 188 8.23 16.98 -18.88
C ASN A 188 7.80 18.35 -18.30
N GLY A 189 6.99 18.35 -17.23
CA GLY A 189 6.50 19.56 -16.59
C GLY A 189 7.37 20.01 -15.43
N ARG A 190 8.14 21.10 -15.59
CA ARG A 190 8.97 21.68 -14.51
C ARG A 190 8.15 22.10 -13.28
N GLU A 191 6.88 22.46 -13.47
CA GLU A 191 5.98 22.79 -12.35
C GLU A 191 5.76 21.60 -11.41
N TYR A 192 5.73 20.37 -11.92
CA TYR A 192 5.55 19.18 -11.09
C TYR A 192 6.80 18.89 -10.27
N ALA A 193 7.99 19.15 -10.83
CA ALA A 193 9.23 19.04 -10.07
C ALA A 193 9.26 20.06 -8.91
N ASP A 194 8.83 21.30 -9.13
CA ASP A 194 8.73 22.32 -8.07
C ASP A 194 7.74 21.91 -6.97
N LEU A 195 6.57 21.38 -7.33
CA LEU A 195 5.58 20.88 -6.37
C LEU A 195 6.12 19.69 -5.57
N ALA A 196 6.84 18.77 -6.22
CA ALA A 196 7.45 17.61 -5.55
C ALA A 196 8.47 18.00 -4.48
N GLU A 197 9.24 19.07 -4.71
CA GLU A 197 10.25 19.53 -3.75
C GLU A 197 9.64 20.41 -2.63
N LYS A 198 8.46 20.99 -2.86
CA LYS A 198 7.79 21.87 -1.90
C LYS A 198 6.71 21.17 -1.07
N ILE A 199 6.26 19.97 -1.40
CA ILE A 199 5.31 19.28 -0.52
C ILE A 199 5.97 18.93 0.82
N TYR A 200 5.29 19.25 1.91
CA TYR A 200 5.75 18.99 3.27
C TYR A 200 5.78 17.49 3.53
N ILE A 201 6.93 16.98 3.95
CA ILE A 201 7.08 15.60 4.45
C ILE A 201 7.47 15.70 5.92
N PRO A 202 6.76 15.03 6.85
CA PRO A 202 7.18 14.93 8.23
C PRO A 202 8.62 14.44 8.34
N GLN A 203 9.45 15.20 9.06
CA GLN A 203 10.85 14.86 9.25
C GLN A 203 11.00 13.92 10.44
N ALA A 204 12.02 13.07 10.40
CA ALA A 204 12.36 12.24 11.54
C ALA A 204 12.77 13.12 12.74
N ASN A 205 12.33 12.75 13.95
CA ASN A 205 12.74 13.38 15.20
C ASN A 205 14.19 12.96 15.57
N GLN A 206 14.65 13.39 16.74
CA GLN A 206 16.00 13.06 17.25
C GLN A 206 16.28 11.56 17.41
N ASP A 207 15.22 10.74 17.56
CA ASP A 207 15.31 9.28 17.67
C ASP A 207 15.17 8.58 16.31
N GLY A 208 15.12 9.35 15.21
CA GLY A 208 14.97 8.83 13.86
C GLY A 208 13.53 8.46 13.49
N VAL A 209 12.54 8.76 14.33
CA VAL A 209 11.12 8.38 14.12
C VAL A 209 10.38 9.49 13.37
N ILE A 210 9.72 9.12 12.28
CA ILE A 210 8.87 10.02 11.48
C ILE A 210 7.47 10.00 12.08
N GLU A 211 6.89 11.18 12.31
CA GLU A 211 5.51 11.28 12.80
C GLU A 211 4.50 10.83 11.72
N GLN A 212 3.51 10.01 12.08
CA GLN A 212 2.55 9.47 11.11
C GLN A 212 1.65 10.56 10.49
N PHE A 213 1.24 11.53 11.30
CA PHE A 213 0.46 12.71 10.95
C PHE A 213 0.60 13.76 12.06
N ASP A 214 0.26 15.01 11.78
CA ASP A 214 0.42 16.10 12.76
C ASP A 214 -0.27 15.78 14.10
N GLY A 215 0.51 15.74 15.18
CA GLY A 215 0.00 15.53 16.54
C GLY A 215 -0.14 14.06 16.95
N TYR A 216 0.23 13.10 16.10
CA TYR A 216 0.22 11.68 16.44
C TYR A 216 1.03 11.38 17.71
N PHE A 217 2.20 12.00 17.90
CA PHE A 217 3.02 11.76 19.09
C PHE A 217 2.38 12.26 20.39
N ALA A 218 1.39 13.15 20.31
CA ALA A 218 0.66 13.64 21.47
C ALA A 218 -0.56 12.76 21.86
N LEU A 219 -0.90 11.75 21.04
CA LEU A 219 -1.94 10.78 21.37
C LEU A 219 -1.50 9.88 22.52
N GLU A 220 -2.47 9.22 23.14
CA GLU A 220 -2.21 8.29 24.24
C GLU A 220 -1.30 7.15 23.79
N ASP A 221 -0.12 7.05 24.42
CA ASP A 221 0.79 5.93 24.21
C ASP A 221 0.35 4.74 25.06
N CYS A 222 -0.37 3.81 24.43
CA CYS A 222 -0.82 2.57 25.06
C CYS A 222 -0.59 1.37 24.15
N SER A 223 -0.52 0.19 24.75
CA SER A 223 -0.38 -1.08 24.06
C SER A 223 -1.68 -1.50 23.35
N ILE A 224 -1.52 -2.38 22.36
CA ILE A 224 -2.65 -3.02 21.65
C ILE A 224 -3.55 -3.78 22.63
N ASP A 225 -2.98 -4.41 23.66
CA ASP A 225 -3.74 -5.17 24.66
C ASP A 225 -4.56 -4.25 25.57
N GLU A 226 -4.04 -3.07 25.92
CA GLU A 226 -4.81 -2.05 26.65
C GLU A 226 -5.98 -1.53 25.82
N VAL A 227 -5.78 -1.27 24.53
CA VAL A 227 -6.89 -0.88 23.62
C VAL A 227 -7.90 -2.02 23.51
N ARG A 228 -7.46 -3.27 23.33
CA ARG A 228 -8.33 -4.44 23.26
C ARG A 228 -9.13 -4.65 24.55
N GLY A 229 -8.53 -4.35 25.71
CA GLY A 229 -9.20 -4.42 27.01
C GLY A 229 -10.31 -3.39 27.21
N ARG A 230 -10.37 -2.34 26.38
CA ARG A 230 -11.44 -1.32 26.41
C ARG A 230 -12.70 -1.75 25.67
N LEU A 231 -12.63 -2.80 24.85
CA LEU A 231 -13.77 -3.30 24.09
C LEU A 231 -14.86 -3.82 25.04
N LEU A 232 -16.09 -3.38 24.83
CA LEU A 232 -17.30 -3.89 25.45
C LEU A 232 -17.95 -5.00 24.60
N ASP A 233 -17.70 -5.03 23.30
CA ASP A 233 -18.05 -6.10 22.36
C ASP A 233 -16.84 -6.43 21.45
N PRO A 234 -16.49 -7.72 21.27
CA PRO A 234 -15.32 -8.11 20.48
C PRO A 234 -15.39 -7.71 18.99
N LYS A 235 -16.56 -7.33 18.48
CA LYS A 235 -16.76 -6.91 17.09
C LYS A 235 -16.72 -5.40 16.89
N GLU A 236 -16.53 -4.60 17.93
CA GLU A 236 -16.42 -3.15 17.78
C GLU A 236 -15.41 -2.76 16.70
N TYR A 237 -15.73 -1.68 15.99
CA TYR A 237 -14.76 -1.04 15.11
C TYR A 237 -13.86 -0.13 15.94
N TRP A 238 -12.54 -0.32 15.85
CA TRP A 238 -11.59 0.36 16.72
C TRP A 238 -11.29 1.80 16.29
N GLY A 239 -11.65 2.16 15.06
CA GLY A 239 -11.38 3.47 14.47
C GLY A 239 -12.58 4.41 14.44
N GLY A 240 -12.45 5.49 13.66
CA GLY A 240 -13.51 6.47 13.45
C GLY A 240 -13.61 7.47 14.60
N ALA A 241 -14.74 8.16 14.74
CA ALA A 241 -14.85 9.26 15.71
C ALA A 241 -14.86 8.82 17.19
N TYR A 242 -15.21 7.56 17.49
CA TYR A 242 -15.44 7.07 18.86
C TYR A 242 -14.82 5.68 19.11
N GLY A 243 -13.95 5.22 18.21
CA GLY A 243 -13.30 3.93 18.35
C GLY A 243 -12.25 3.92 19.47
N VAL A 244 -12.03 2.75 20.07
CA VAL A 244 -11.10 2.59 21.20
C VAL A 244 -9.63 2.92 20.87
N ALA A 245 -9.26 2.94 19.58
CA ALA A 245 -7.92 3.29 19.10
C ALA A 245 -7.82 4.73 18.58
N SER A 246 -8.94 5.43 18.34
CA SER A 246 -8.97 6.71 17.61
C SER A 246 -8.23 7.88 18.26
N HIS A 247 -7.89 7.77 19.55
CA HIS A 247 -7.18 8.77 20.32
C HIS A 247 -5.90 8.21 20.97
N THR A 248 -5.41 7.08 20.45
CA THR A 248 -4.22 6.41 20.93
C THR A 248 -3.19 6.30 19.82
N GLN A 249 -1.98 5.88 20.15
CA GLN A 249 -0.97 5.57 19.14
C GLN A 249 -1.16 4.18 18.51
N VAL A 250 -2.26 3.46 18.78
CA VAL A 250 -2.50 2.15 18.18
C VAL A 250 -3.06 2.28 16.77
N ILE A 251 -2.36 1.69 15.81
CA ILE A 251 -2.68 1.80 14.37
C ILE A 251 -3.18 0.48 13.80
N LYS A 252 -4.07 0.56 12.81
CA LYS A 252 -4.69 -0.62 12.18
C LYS A 252 -3.66 -1.47 11.41
N GLN A 253 -2.79 -0.79 10.66
CA GLN A 253 -1.89 -1.40 9.69
C GLN A 253 -0.68 -0.49 9.41
N ALA A 254 0.29 -0.99 8.64
CA ALA A 254 1.46 -0.24 8.24
C ALA A 254 1.09 1.06 7.49
N ASP A 255 1.55 2.20 8.01
CA ASP A 255 1.39 3.55 7.44
C ASP A 255 2.77 4.15 7.12
N VAL A 256 3.48 4.69 8.12
CA VAL A 256 4.89 5.12 7.97
C VAL A 256 5.77 3.95 7.51
N VAL A 257 5.56 2.75 8.05
CA VAL A 257 6.28 1.54 7.64
C VAL A 257 5.99 1.19 6.17
N ALA A 258 4.76 1.40 5.69
CA ALA A 258 4.44 1.18 4.27
C ALA A 258 5.14 2.22 3.38
N MET A 259 5.22 3.48 3.80
CA MET A 259 5.97 4.52 3.08
C MET A 259 7.44 4.15 2.94
N LEU A 260 8.08 3.75 4.04
CA LEU A 260 9.48 3.35 4.09
C LEU A 260 9.76 2.07 3.27
N ALA A 261 8.80 1.15 3.21
CA ALA A 261 8.92 -0.08 2.42
C ALA A 261 8.80 0.19 0.91
N MET A 262 7.94 1.14 0.52
CA MET A 262 7.58 1.43 -0.88
C MET A 262 8.51 2.45 -1.56
N LEU A 263 9.10 3.36 -0.78
CA LEU A 263 10.04 4.40 -1.22
C LEU A 263 11.38 4.25 -0.47
N PRO A 264 12.02 3.07 -0.48
CA PRO A 264 13.15 2.77 0.40
C PRO A 264 14.40 3.60 0.11
N GLU A 265 14.55 4.13 -1.10
CA GLU A 265 15.65 4.99 -1.52
C GLU A 265 15.59 6.40 -0.91
N GLU A 266 14.43 6.83 -0.41
CA GLU A 266 14.24 8.17 0.13
C GLU A 266 14.66 8.32 1.59
N PHE A 267 15.01 7.21 2.26
CA PHE A 267 15.27 7.18 3.70
C PHE A 267 16.51 6.35 4.05
N SER A 268 17.23 6.77 5.09
CA SER A 268 18.37 6.02 5.61
C SER A 268 17.93 4.73 6.30
N ASP A 269 18.81 3.74 6.37
CA ASP A 269 18.50 2.49 7.08
C ASP A 269 18.34 2.69 8.60
N GLU A 270 18.98 3.72 9.16
CA GLU A 270 18.79 4.12 10.55
C GLU A 270 17.34 4.59 10.81
N THR A 271 16.82 5.50 9.96
CA THR A 271 15.43 5.94 10.02
C THR A 271 14.49 4.75 9.84
N LYS A 272 14.74 3.86 8.88
CA LYS A 272 13.90 2.67 8.67
C LYS A 272 13.82 1.78 9.92
N ARG A 273 14.97 1.48 10.54
CA ARG A 273 15.04 0.67 11.77
C ARG A 273 14.37 1.35 12.96
N ALA A 274 14.56 2.66 13.13
CA ALA A 274 13.93 3.43 14.19
C ALA A 274 12.39 3.37 14.09
N ASN A 275 11.86 3.55 12.87
CA ASN A 275 10.41 3.51 12.64
C ASN A 275 9.83 2.09 12.76
N LEU A 276 10.55 1.04 12.31
CA LEU A 276 10.14 -0.35 12.57
C LEU A 276 9.98 -0.60 14.07
N LYS A 277 10.99 -0.25 14.86
CA LYS A 277 10.99 -0.42 16.32
C LYS A 277 9.87 0.38 17.00
N PHE A 278 9.56 1.56 16.49
CA PHE A 278 8.56 2.43 17.08
C PHE A 278 7.12 2.01 16.73
N TYR A 279 6.83 1.73 15.45
CA TYR A 279 5.46 1.48 14.98
C TYR A 279 5.00 0.02 15.09
N GLU A 280 5.91 -0.96 15.04
CA GLU A 280 5.52 -2.37 15.17
C GLU A 280 4.73 -2.68 16.45
N PRO A 281 5.20 -2.33 17.67
CA PRO A 281 4.48 -2.64 18.91
C PRO A 281 3.14 -1.87 19.04
N ARG A 282 2.94 -0.86 18.18
CA ARG A 282 1.74 -0.03 18.09
C ARG A 282 0.77 -0.49 16.99
N THR A 283 1.13 -1.51 16.21
CA THR A 283 0.31 -1.95 15.08
C THR A 283 -0.52 -3.18 15.44
N GLU A 284 -1.85 -3.05 15.44
CA GLU A 284 -2.77 -4.18 15.67
C GLU A 284 -2.56 -5.29 14.60
N HIS A 285 -2.17 -4.89 13.40
CA HIS A 285 -2.20 -5.71 12.19
C HIS A 285 -3.62 -6.27 11.95
N GLY A 286 -4.63 -5.41 12.16
CA GLY A 286 -6.05 -5.73 11.93
C GLY A 286 -6.44 -5.80 10.45
N SER A 287 -5.49 -5.53 9.56
CA SER A 287 -5.61 -5.67 8.12
C SER A 287 -4.58 -6.66 7.58
N SER A 288 -5.00 -7.49 6.62
CA SER A 288 -4.11 -8.45 5.95
C SER A 288 -2.99 -7.77 5.14
N LEU A 289 -3.15 -6.47 4.83
CA LEU A 289 -2.15 -5.65 4.15
C LEU A 289 -0.94 -5.33 5.06
N SER A 290 -1.08 -5.44 6.38
CA SER A 290 -0.08 -4.89 7.29
C SER A 290 1.22 -5.71 7.35
N ALA A 291 1.11 -7.02 7.55
CA ALA A 291 2.26 -7.84 7.93
C ALA A 291 3.35 -7.85 6.83
N CYS A 292 2.95 -7.92 5.56
CA CYS A 292 3.91 -7.94 4.46
C CYS A 292 4.78 -6.68 4.38
N MET A 293 4.28 -5.50 4.76
CA MET A 293 5.08 -4.26 4.76
C MET A 293 6.14 -4.26 5.85
N TYR A 294 5.78 -4.74 7.05
CA TYR A 294 6.75 -4.93 8.14
C TYR A 294 7.82 -5.94 7.75
N SER A 295 7.41 -7.06 7.15
CA SER A 295 8.34 -8.09 6.66
C SER A 295 9.27 -7.54 5.58
N LEU A 296 8.73 -6.85 4.56
CA LEU A 296 9.49 -6.29 3.46
C LEU A 296 10.52 -5.26 3.94
N LEU A 297 10.11 -4.31 4.80
CA LEU A 297 11.02 -3.30 5.33
C LEU A 297 12.11 -3.92 6.20
N SER A 298 11.76 -4.91 7.02
CA SER A 298 12.72 -5.62 7.88
C SER A 298 13.80 -6.33 7.05
N CYS A 299 13.41 -7.02 5.96
CA CYS A 299 14.35 -7.59 4.99
C CYS A 299 15.26 -6.52 4.40
N LYS A 300 14.72 -5.37 3.99
CA LYS A 300 15.51 -4.25 3.42
C LYS A 300 16.49 -3.64 4.41
N THR A 301 16.25 -3.78 5.71
CA THR A 301 17.15 -3.34 6.77
C THR A 301 18.09 -4.43 7.30
N GLY A 302 18.06 -5.63 6.71
CA GLY A 302 18.94 -6.75 7.04
C GLY A 302 18.44 -7.65 8.17
N ASP A 303 17.20 -7.51 8.64
CA ASP A 303 16.62 -8.30 9.73
C ASP A 303 15.58 -9.32 9.20
N ALA A 304 16.08 -10.34 8.50
CA ALA A 304 15.24 -11.40 7.94
C ALA A 304 14.54 -12.26 9.02
N GLU A 305 15.14 -12.38 10.20
CA GLU A 305 14.58 -13.20 11.28
C GLU A 305 13.38 -12.50 11.91
N PHE A 306 13.46 -11.19 12.12
CA PHE A 306 12.30 -10.39 12.50
C PHE A 306 11.24 -10.34 11.39
N ALA A 307 11.64 -10.36 10.12
CA ALA A 307 10.72 -10.37 8.98
C ALA A 307 9.90 -11.67 8.86
N TYR A 308 10.46 -12.82 9.23
CA TYR A 308 9.88 -14.14 8.93
C TYR A 308 8.50 -14.40 9.55
N PRO A 309 8.23 -14.08 10.83
CA PRO A 309 6.89 -14.22 11.40
C PRO A 309 5.84 -13.40 10.67
N PHE A 310 6.17 -12.18 10.24
CA PHE A 310 5.27 -11.33 9.45
C PHE A 310 5.04 -11.88 8.03
N PHE A 311 6.07 -12.45 7.41
CA PHE A 311 5.92 -13.15 6.15
C PHE A 311 4.92 -14.31 6.28
N MET A 312 5.08 -15.16 7.30
CA MET A 312 4.19 -16.29 7.54
C MET A 312 2.76 -15.82 7.82
N LYS A 313 2.58 -14.77 8.63
CA LYS A 313 1.26 -14.15 8.85
C LYS A 313 0.59 -13.72 7.55
N SER A 314 1.37 -13.22 6.57
CA SER A 314 0.86 -12.86 5.25
C SER A 314 0.57 -14.10 4.37
N ALA A 315 1.50 -15.06 4.34
CA ALA A 315 1.45 -16.24 3.49
C ALA A 315 0.37 -17.26 3.92
N GLU A 316 0.04 -17.30 5.20
CA GLU A 316 -0.91 -18.24 5.79
C GLU A 316 -2.26 -17.59 6.14
N ALA A 317 -2.49 -16.34 5.75
CA ALA A 317 -3.67 -15.55 6.14
C ALA A 317 -5.02 -16.26 5.93
N ASP A 318 -5.12 -17.11 4.89
CA ASP A 318 -6.32 -17.88 4.55
C ASP A 318 -6.19 -19.40 4.81
N LEU A 319 -5.04 -19.88 5.31
CA LEU A 319 -4.81 -21.30 5.58
C LEU A 319 -5.25 -21.72 6.99
N HIS A 320 -5.35 -20.75 7.90
CA HIS A 320 -5.71 -20.97 9.30
C HIS A 320 -6.91 -20.11 9.70
N SER A 321 -7.77 -20.65 10.55
CA SER A 321 -8.87 -19.89 11.14
C SER A 321 -8.36 -18.95 12.25
N GLY A 322 -9.16 -17.94 12.61
CA GLY A 322 -8.86 -17.04 13.74
C GLY A 322 -8.46 -15.61 13.35
N GLY A 323 -8.52 -15.25 12.07
CA GLY A 323 -8.39 -13.87 11.61
C GLY A 323 -9.57 -12.97 12.04
N LYS A 324 -9.41 -11.66 11.89
CA LYS A 324 -10.47 -10.67 12.15
C LYS A 324 -11.55 -10.79 11.07
N GLU A 325 -12.72 -11.28 11.44
CA GLU A 325 -13.84 -11.50 10.51
C GLU A 325 -14.89 -10.39 10.53
N TRP A 326 -14.82 -9.48 11.50
CA TRP A 326 -15.84 -8.45 11.73
C TRP A 326 -15.22 -7.07 11.95
N ALA A 327 -15.87 -6.05 11.39
CA ALA A 327 -15.65 -4.65 11.70
C ALA A 327 -17.02 -4.01 11.98
N GLY A 328 -17.32 -3.81 13.27
CA GLY A 328 -18.70 -3.63 13.69
C GLY A 328 -19.53 -4.87 13.37
N LEU A 329 -20.76 -4.68 12.90
CA LEU A 329 -21.63 -5.76 12.44
C LEU A 329 -21.44 -6.12 10.96
N ILE A 330 -20.37 -5.63 10.32
CA ILE A 330 -20.04 -5.96 8.94
C ILE A 330 -19.04 -7.11 8.93
N TYR A 331 -19.40 -8.18 8.21
CA TYR A 331 -18.49 -9.28 7.93
C TYR A 331 -17.44 -8.84 6.91
N ILE A 332 -16.17 -9.11 7.19
CA ILE A 332 -15.01 -8.69 6.36
C ILE A 332 -14.11 -9.86 5.92
N GLY A 333 -14.57 -11.11 6.09
CA GLY A 333 -13.84 -12.31 5.71
C GLY A 333 -13.83 -12.60 4.20
N GLY A 334 -13.58 -13.85 3.83
CA GLY A 334 -13.24 -14.29 2.47
C GLY A 334 -11.73 -14.42 2.28
N THR A 335 -11.27 -14.76 1.07
CA THR A 335 -9.84 -14.84 0.75
C THR A 335 -9.20 -13.45 0.74
N HIS A 336 -7.91 -13.34 1.04
CA HIS A 336 -7.16 -12.09 1.11
C HIS A 336 -6.07 -11.97 0.02
N PRO A 337 -6.43 -11.74 -1.26
CA PRO A 337 -5.46 -11.59 -2.36
C PRO A 337 -4.33 -10.58 -2.12
N ALA A 338 -4.58 -9.49 -1.38
CA ALA A 338 -3.53 -8.53 -1.03
C ALA A 338 -2.45 -9.18 -0.14
N SER A 339 -2.83 -10.06 0.77
CA SER A 339 -1.91 -10.83 1.63
C SER A 339 -1.09 -11.84 0.82
N GLU A 340 -1.73 -12.49 -0.15
CA GLU A 340 -1.07 -13.43 -1.05
C GLU A 340 -0.05 -12.74 -1.96
N GLY A 341 -0.41 -11.59 -2.52
CA GLY A 341 0.48 -10.73 -3.29
C GLY A 341 1.62 -10.20 -2.42
N GLY A 342 1.31 -9.80 -1.19
CA GLY A 342 2.28 -9.40 -0.17
C GLY A 342 3.29 -10.51 0.15
N ALA A 343 2.84 -11.77 0.24
CA ALA A 343 3.74 -12.91 0.46
C ALA A 343 4.70 -13.10 -0.72
N TRP A 344 4.23 -13.02 -1.97
CA TRP A 344 5.12 -13.04 -3.14
C TRP A 344 6.11 -11.89 -3.12
N MET A 345 5.63 -10.67 -2.85
CA MET A 345 6.44 -9.46 -2.79
C MET A 345 7.58 -9.61 -1.77
N VAL A 346 7.28 -10.10 -0.57
CA VAL A 346 8.28 -10.33 0.48
C VAL A 346 9.25 -11.45 0.11
N ALA A 347 8.78 -12.57 -0.45
CA ALA A 347 9.66 -13.66 -0.84
C ALA A 347 10.68 -13.23 -1.91
N VAL A 348 10.24 -12.47 -2.92
CA VAL A 348 11.05 -12.09 -4.08
C VAL A 348 11.86 -10.81 -3.84
N PHE A 349 11.22 -9.74 -3.36
CA PHE A 349 11.87 -8.43 -3.20
C PHE A 349 12.38 -8.18 -1.77
N GLY A 350 11.96 -9.01 -0.81
CA GLY A 350 12.47 -9.01 0.57
C GLY A 350 13.59 -10.05 0.74
N PHE A 351 13.24 -11.32 0.95
CA PHE A 351 14.22 -12.38 1.29
C PHE A 351 15.20 -12.68 0.17
N ALA A 352 14.73 -12.85 -1.08
CA ALA A 352 15.62 -12.99 -2.21
C ALA A 352 16.37 -11.67 -2.55
N GLY A 353 15.89 -10.53 -2.03
CA GLY A 353 16.47 -9.22 -2.24
C GLY A 353 16.60 -8.87 -3.72
N LEU A 354 15.63 -9.27 -4.54
CA LEU A 354 15.66 -9.00 -5.97
C LEU A 354 15.53 -7.50 -6.23
N GLU A 355 16.47 -6.96 -7.01
CA GLU A 355 16.51 -5.56 -7.42
C GLU A 355 16.88 -5.46 -8.89
N ILE A 356 16.44 -4.39 -9.55
CA ILE A 356 16.90 -4.03 -10.89
C ILE A 356 17.89 -2.87 -10.74
N LYS A 357 19.19 -3.12 -10.96
CA LYS A 357 20.26 -2.12 -10.89
C LYS A 357 20.86 -1.93 -12.27
N ASP A 358 20.87 -0.69 -12.77
CA ASP A 358 21.40 -0.34 -14.10
C ASP A 358 20.85 -1.22 -15.24
N GLY A 359 19.61 -1.69 -15.08
CA GLY A 359 18.94 -2.56 -16.03
C GLY A 359 19.21 -4.05 -15.87
N GLU A 360 20.03 -4.47 -14.90
CA GLU A 360 20.37 -5.86 -14.61
C GLU A 360 19.61 -6.39 -13.38
N ILE A 361 19.33 -7.71 -13.38
CA ILE A 361 18.72 -8.39 -12.23
C ILE A 361 19.82 -8.75 -11.25
N VAL A 362 19.73 -8.21 -10.04
CA VAL A 362 20.66 -8.48 -8.94
C VAL A 362 19.87 -9.00 -7.74
N CYS A 363 20.46 -9.92 -6.97
CA CYS A 363 19.90 -10.37 -5.71
C CYS A 363 20.80 -9.97 -4.54
N ASN A 364 20.20 -9.54 -3.44
CA ASN A 364 20.85 -9.33 -2.15
C ASN A 364 20.20 -10.23 -1.09
N PRO A 365 20.54 -11.53 -1.07
CA PRO A 365 19.77 -12.52 -0.32
C PRO A 365 19.90 -12.35 1.19
N HIS A 366 18.76 -12.37 1.88
CA HIS A 366 18.64 -12.43 3.33
C HIS A 366 17.65 -13.55 3.68
N LEU A 367 17.98 -14.80 3.36
CA LEU A 367 17.05 -15.91 3.58
C LEU A 367 16.88 -16.19 5.09
N PRO A 368 15.66 -16.51 5.56
CA PRO A 368 15.44 -17.01 6.92
C PRO A 368 16.28 -18.27 7.17
N LYS A 369 16.74 -18.49 8.40
CA LYS A 369 17.59 -19.66 8.74
C LYS A 369 16.96 -21.02 8.38
N THR A 370 15.63 -21.09 8.33
CA THR A 370 14.88 -22.31 7.98
C THR A 370 14.92 -22.64 6.49
N TRP A 371 15.26 -21.67 5.62
CA TRP A 371 15.28 -21.85 4.19
C TRP A 371 16.67 -22.26 3.72
N LYS A 372 16.76 -23.43 3.09
CA LYS A 372 18.02 -23.88 2.45
C LYS A 372 18.26 -23.15 1.12
N SER A 373 17.18 -22.89 0.39
CA SER A 373 17.23 -22.24 -0.91
C SER A 373 15.85 -21.73 -1.32
N ILE A 374 15.83 -20.79 -2.27
CA ILE A 374 14.62 -20.36 -2.97
C ILE A 374 14.91 -20.34 -4.48
N LYS A 375 13.92 -20.79 -5.27
CA LYS A 375 14.00 -20.81 -6.73
C LYS A 375 12.69 -20.30 -7.31
N PHE A 376 12.78 -19.37 -8.24
CA PHE A 376 11.62 -18.78 -8.88
C PHE A 376 11.96 -18.30 -10.29
N LYS A 377 10.92 -17.92 -11.04
CA LYS A 377 11.06 -17.29 -12.35
C LYS A 377 10.46 -15.90 -12.29
N ILE A 378 11.05 -14.96 -13.01
CA ILE A 378 10.46 -13.66 -13.27
C ILE A 378 10.44 -13.34 -14.76
N SER A 379 9.52 -12.50 -15.18
CA SER A 379 9.53 -11.79 -16.44
C SER A 379 10.12 -10.39 -16.22
N TYR A 380 11.02 -10.00 -17.10
CA TYR A 380 11.62 -8.67 -17.13
C TYR A 380 11.97 -8.31 -18.57
N LYS A 381 11.52 -7.14 -19.03
CA LYS A 381 11.72 -6.66 -20.42
C LYS A 381 11.43 -7.73 -21.50
N GLY A 382 10.30 -8.42 -21.36
CA GLY A 382 9.81 -9.43 -22.32
C GLY A 382 10.55 -10.77 -22.30
N SER A 383 11.54 -10.94 -21.43
CA SER A 383 12.29 -12.20 -21.27
C SER A 383 11.94 -12.86 -19.94
N VAL A 384 12.05 -14.20 -19.87
CA VAL A 384 11.89 -14.94 -18.62
C VAL A 384 13.26 -15.28 -18.07
N TYR A 385 13.46 -15.05 -16.78
CA TYR A 385 14.67 -15.36 -16.06
C TYR A 385 14.37 -16.34 -14.94
N LYS A 386 15.23 -17.33 -14.77
CA LYS A 386 15.24 -18.24 -13.63
C LYS A 386 16.26 -17.72 -12.62
N ILE A 387 15.82 -17.56 -11.38
CA ILE A 387 16.68 -17.20 -10.25
C ILE A 387 16.77 -18.40 -9.32
N GLU A 388 17.98 -18.74 -8.91
CA GLU A 388 18.23 -19.71 -7.85
C GLU A 388 19.14 -19.08 -6.79
N ILE A 389 18.76 -19.22 -5.52
CA ILE A 389 19.50 -18.68 -4.38
C ILE A 389 19.70 -19.80 -3.36
N ASN A 390 20.95 -20.03 -2.94
CA ASN A 390 21.34 -20.99 -1.90
C ASN A 390 22.22 -20.26 -0.86
N GLY A 391 21.69 -19.96 0.32
CA GLY A 391 22.38 -19.09 1.27
C GLY A 391 22.59 -17.68 0.69
N SER A 392 23.84 -17.21 0.65
CA SER A 392 24.22 -15.92 0.04
C SER A 392 24.56 -16.02 -1.45
N GLU A 393 24.71 -17.24 -1.99
CA GLU A 393 25.02 -17.45 -3.40
C GLU A 393 23.74 -17.41 -4.23
N TRP A 394 23.80 -16.78 -5.40
CA TRP A 394 22.69 -16.71 -6.32
C TRP A 394 23.14 -16.79 -7.77
N SER A 395 22.22 -17.18 -8.64
CA SER A 395 22.43 -17.23 -10.09
C SER A 395 21.18 -16.77 -10.82
N VAL A 396 21.40 -16.14 -11.97
CA VAL A 396 20.34 -15.70 -12.90
C VAL A 396 20.62 -16.32 -14.26
N ALA A 397 19.63 -17.04 -14.80
CA ALA A 397 19.69 -17.62 -16.13
C ALA A 397 18.50 -17.14 -16.95
N LYS A 398 18.76 -16.54 -18.11
CA LYS A 398 17.70 -16.25 -19.10
C LYS A 398 17.22 -17.58 -19.71
N LEU A 399 15.90 -17.77 -19.76
CA LEU A 399 15.25 -18.98 -20.29
C LEU A 399 14.87 -18.85 -21.77
#